data_AF-A0A938CHF3-F1
#
_entry.id   AF-A0A938CHF3-F1
#
_cell.length_a   1.000
_cell.length_b   1.000
_cell.length_c   1.000
_cell.angle_alpha   90.00
_cell.angle_beta   90.00
_cell.angle_gamma   90.00
#
_symmetry.space_group_name_H-M   'P 1'
#
loop_
_entity.id
_entity.type
_entity.pdbx_description
1 polymer ?
#
loop_
_entity_poly.entity_id
_entity_poly.type
_entity_poly.pdbx_seq_one_letter_code
_entity_poly.pdbx_strand_id
1 'polypeptide(L)'
;MRPSREPDGPGRTPPALGEVQARDRRVTVGLAAVGLLTLCALAFAALRDEALPEWRRYQREYQAILKRKATDDLGRKLAREYTSELRQIVVPDLNVVDRCVACHNGIDDPRMTDEPQPHRAHSGDHLQWHEPGQFGCTVCHGGLGRATTWEGAKAQEHWDSPLLPVGLTQASCGRCHSAEEVAERGGAAYAEGRRLFVAKGCQSCHKLDGRGGGNGPALDAEGLKLPGQFAMTHVRGPRTPAQWLLEHFEDPQRIVPASQMKCPQLGVEEADALTVYMLSLGARSLPPRVVTAQKHLAVYQGRTPAEATGPELFARYCSTCHDTGEYGRYDKFFARFIPAVRGPTYVQTASAKYVEANIRDGRPGTLMAAFGGAAGGLTDAEIARLRAHLLSGPIPAEARLPAEALLLARASSAPGDAARGSALFAFQCVGCHGAQGEGVLAPALGNPVFQKTATDGFILTTIAHGRRDTAMPGFLAPDRGGLGEADVRDLVSHVRTLKPAAPGGAQATLAQASGGQGSKP
;
A
#
# COMPACT_ATOMS: atom_id res chain seq x y z
N MET A 1 35.71 -48.00 -51.82
CA MET A 1 36.80 -47.43 -51.00
C MET A 1 36.82 -48.16 -49.66
N ARG A 2 37.91 -48.88 -49.35
CA ARG A 2 38.15 -49.40 -47.99
C ARG A 2 38.57 -48.22 -47.10
N PRO A 3 37.95 -48.01 -45.93
CA PRO A 3 38.58 -47.31 -44.83
C PRO A 3 39.37 -48.31 -43.99
N SER A 4 40.59 -47.89 -43.69
CA SER A 4 41.58 -48.53 -42.82
C SER A 4 41.02 -48.74 -41.41
N ARG A 5 41.08 -49.97 -40.88
CA ARG A 5 40.90 -50.23 -39.45
C ARG A 5 42.19 -49.86 -38.73
N GLU A 6 42.09 -48.98 -37.74
CA GLU A 6 43.12 -48.73 -36.75
C GLU A 6 43.48 -50.01 -35.97
N PRO A 7 44.70 -50.12 -35.43
CA PRO A 7 45.10 -51.26 -34.63
C PRO A 7 44.41 -51.19 -33.26
N ASP A 8 43.63 -52.22 -32.94
CA ASP A 8 43.12 -52.48 -31.59
C ASP A 8 44.31 -52.49 -30.61
N GLY A 9 44.29 -51.55 -29.67
CA GLY A 9 45.21 -51.54 -28.52
C GLY A 9 45.11 -52.83 -27.71
N PRO A 10 46.11 -53.15 -26.88
CA PRO A 10 46.22 -54.44 -26.20
C PRO A 10 44.93 -54.75 -25.44
N GLY A 11 44.27 -55.82 -25.87
CA GLY A 11 43.02 -56.30 -25.30
C GLY A 11 43.18 -56.48 -23.79
N ARG A 12 42.41 -55.71 -23.01
CA ARG A 12 42.24 -55.98 -21.58
C ARG A 12 41.68 -57.39 -21.47
N THR A 13 42.46 -58.30 -20.90
CA THR A 13 42.00 -59.63 -20.51
C THR A 13 40.74 -59.46 -19.65
N PRO A 14 39.63 -60.17 -19.97
CA PRO A 14 38.45 -60.13 -19.15
C PRO A 14 38.82 -60.62 -17.74
N PRO A 15 38.37 -59.93 -16.67
CA PRO A 15 38.70 -60.32 -15.30
C PRO A 15 38.26 -61.76 -15.07
N ALA A 16 39.10 -62.53 -14.36
CA ALA A 16 38.78 -63.91 -14.04
C ALA A 16 37.44 -63.96 -13.29
N LEU A 17 36.60 -64.98 -13.55
CA LEU A 17 35.27 -65.15 -12.93
C LEU A 17 35.29 -64.95 -11.39
N GLY A 18 36.36 -65.37 -10.72
CA GLY A 18 36.56 -65.16 -9.29
C GLY A 18 36.78 -63.70 -8.86
N GLU A 19 37.40 -62.86 -9.70
CA GLU A 19 37.53 -61.42 -9.44
C GLU A 19 36.19 -60.69 -9.57
N VAL A 20 35.37 -61.09 -10.55
CA VAL A 20 34.02 -60.55 -10.73
C VAL A 20 33.13 -60.92 -9.54
N GLN A 21 33.15 -62.17 -9.10
CA GLN A 21 32.40 -62.63 -7.92
C GLN A 21 32.88 -61.99 -6.61
N ALA A 22 34.19 -61.82 -6.43
CA ALA A 22 34.73 -61.16 -5.25
C ALA A 22 34.36 -59.67 -5.22
N ARG A 23 34.35 -59.01 -6.38
CA ARG A 23 33.93 -57.61 -6.53
C ARG A 23 32.43 -57.46 -6.29
N ASP A 24 31.61 -58.38 -6.79
CA ASP A 24 30.16 -58.42 -6.59
C ASP A 24 29.78 -58.65 -5.11
N ARG A 25 30.49 -59.55 -4.42
CA ARG A 25 30.35 -59.75 -2.98
C ARG A 25 30.75 -58.51 -2.17
N ARG A 26 31.85 -57.83 -2.55
CA ARG A 26 32.28 -56.58 -1.90
C ARG A 26 31.27 -55.45 -2.10
N VAL A 27 30.70 -55.33 -3.31
CA VAL A 27 29.64 -54.35 -3.61
C VAL A 27 28.37 -54.68 -2.84
N THR A 28 27.95 -55.94 -2.79
CA THR A 28 26.77 -56.40 -2.03
C THR A 28 26.92 -56.14 -0.53
N VAL A 29 28.09 -56.49 0.05
CA VAL A 29 28.38 -56.19 1.47
C VAL A 29 28.44 -54.69 1.72
N GLY A 30 29.01 -53.90 0.79
CA GLY A 30 29.02 -52.44 0.84
C GLY A 30 27.61 -51.85 0.85
N LEU A 31 26.75 -52.29 -0.07
CA LEU A 31 25.34 -51.86 -0.14
C LEU A 31 24.56 -52.28 1.10
N ALA A 32 24.78 -53.49 1.63
CA ALA A 32 24.15 -53.94 2.88
C ALA A 32 24.61 -53.11 4.09
N ALA A 33 25.90 -52.75 4.16
CA ALA A 33 26.42 -51.88 5.22
C ALA A 33 25.84 -50.46 5.14
N VAL A 34 25.74 -49.89 3.92
CA VAL A 34 25.09 -48.59 3.71
C VAL A 34 23.61 -48.67 4.11
N GLY A 35 22.89 -49.71 3.67
CA GLY A 35 21.49 -49.92 4.04
C GLY A 35 21.29 -50.04 5.55
N LEU A 36 22.15 -50.78 6.25
CA LEU A 36 22.11 -50.89 7.71
C LEU A 36 22.40 -49.54 8.38
N LEU A 37 23.40 -48.79 7.91
CA LEU A 37 23.70 -47.46 8.42
C LEU A 37 22.53 -46.50 8.22
N THR A 38 21.86 -46.56 7.07
CA THR A 38 20.64 -45.76 6.81
C THR A 38 19.51 -46.15 7.76
N LEU A 39 19.26 -47.45 7.97
CA LEU A 39 18.25 -47.92 8.93
C LEU A 39 18.56 -47.47 10.36
N CYS A 40 19.81 -47.59 10.80
CA CYS A 40 20.24 -47.09 12.11
C CYS A 40 20.07 -45.58 12.24
N ALA A 41 20.41 -44.81 11.20
CA ALA A 41 20.24 -43.36 11.20
C ALA A 41 18.75 -42.97 11.27
N LEU A 42 17.88 -43.66 10.54
CA LEU A 42 16.43 -43.44 10.59
C LEU A 42 15.84 -43.83 11.96
N ALA A 43 16.26 -44.96 12.53
CA ALA A 43 15.84 -45.38 13.85
C ALA A 43 16.28 -44.39 14.94
N PHE A 44 17.53 -43.90 14.85
CA PHE A 44 18.02 -42.86 15.74
C PHE A 44 17.25 -41.55 15.59
N ALA A 45 16.95 -41.12 14.36
CA ALA A 45 16.15 -39.92 14.10
C ALA A 45 14.73 -40.06 14.69
N ALA A 46 14.06 -41.18 14.44
CA ALA A 46 12.74 -41.46 15.00
C ALA A 46 12.74 -41.48 16.54
N LEU A 47 13.74 -42.16 17.14
CA LEU A 47 13.90 -42.18 18.60
C LEU A 47 14.17 -40.79 19.16
N ARG A 48 15.00 -39.99 18.50
CA ARG A 48 15.28 -38.60 18.89
C ARG A 48 14.02 -37.74 18.85
N ASP A 49 13.24 -37.85 17.77
CA ASP A 49 12.03 -37.05 17.57
C ASP A 49 10.92 -37.43 18.54
N GLU A 50 10.77 -38.71 18.88
CA GLU A 50 9.78 -39.17 19.86
C GLU A 50 10.23 -38.97 21.33
N ALA A 51 11.49 -39.28 21.65
CA ALA A 51 11.96 -39.26 23.03
C ALA A 51 12.42 -37.87 23.50
N LEU A 52 12.89 -36.99 22.60
CA LEU A 52 13.47 -35.70 22.93
C LEU A 52 12.91 -34.52 22.10
N PRO A 53 11.58 -34.40 21.88
CA PRO A 53 11.04 -33.25 21.20
C PRO A 53 11.31 -31.95 21.99
N GLU A 54 11.54 -30.85 21.26
CA GLU A 54 11.99 -29.57 21.83
C GLU A 54 11.09 -29.07 22.97
N TRP A 55 9.77 -29.19 22.84
CA TRP A 55 8.82 -28.76 23.87
C TRP A 55 9.03 -29.46 25.23
N ARG A 56 9.47 -30.74 25.27
CA ARG A 56 9.75 -31.45 26.53
C ARG A 56 10.95 -30.87 27.25
N ARG A 57 11.91 -30.28 26.52
CA ARG A 57 13.02 -29.56 27.15
C ARG A 57 12.50 -28.32 27.86
N TYR A 58 11.71 -27.49 27.17
CA TYR A 58 11.13 -26.28 27.76
C TYR A 58 10.25 -26.59 28.98
N GLN A 59 9.43 -27.63 28.93
CA GLN A 59 8.61 -28.01 30.09
C GLN A 59 9.43 -28.49 31.29
N ARG A 60 10.56 -29.18 31.07
CA ARG A 60 11.49 -29.57 32.14
C ARG A 60 12.17 -28.36 32.77
N GLU A 61 12.58 -27.39 31.95
CA GLU A 61 13.11 -26.11 32.42
C GLU A 61 12.07 -25.37 33.26
N TYR A 62 10.83 -25.24 32.77
CA TYR A 62 9.73 -24.59 33.49
C TYR A 62 9.40 -25.29 34.82
N GLN A 63 9.39 -26.62 34.86
CA GLN A 63 9.19 -27.37 36.11
C GLN A 63 10.29 -27.06 37.14
N ALA A 64 11.54 -26.88 36.71
CA ALA A 64 12.63 -26.48 37.59
C ALA A 64 12.43 -25.04 38.11
N ILE A 65 11.94 -24.13 37.25
CA ILE A 65 11.58 -22.76 37.64
C ILE A 65 10.46 -22.76 38.67
N LEU A 66 9.38 -23.53 38.45
CA LEU A 66 8.27 -23.66 39.40
C LEU A 66 8.75 -24.14 40.77
N LYS A 67 9.63 -25.14 40.83
CA LYS A 67 10.21 -25.62 42.09
C LYS A 67 11.06 -24.55 42.77
N ARG A 68 11.87 -23.80 42.02
CA ARG A 68 12.70 -22.72 42.54
C ARG A 68 11.86 -21.57 43.10
N LYS A 69 10.75 -21.22 42.45
CA LYS A 69 9.85 -20.11 42.81
C LYS A 69 8.69 -20.51 43.73
N ALA A 70 8.60 -21.77 44.18
CA ALA A 70 7.55 -22.27 45.06
C ALA A 70 7.68 -21.79 46.52
N THR A 71 7.61 -20.48 46.73
CA THR A 71 7.77 -19.84 48.06
C THR A 71 6.50 -19.90 48.90
N ASP A 72 5.32 -19.98 48.27
CA ASP A 72 4.00 -20.07 48.90
C ASP A 72 3.32 -21.44 48.69
N ASP A 73 2.18 -21.67 49.36
CA ASP A 73 1.46 -22.95 49.26
C ASP A 73 0.91 -23.21 47.86
N LEU A 74 0.45 -22.15 47.19
CA LEU A 74 -0.02 -22.23 45.81
C LEU A 74 1.12 -22.65 44.86
N GLY A 75 2.30 -22.07 44.99
CA GLY A 75 3.46 -22.41 44.19
C GLY A 75 4.00 -23.80 44.47
N ARG A 76 4.00 -24.23 45.73
CA ARG A 76 4.30 -25.62 46.08
C ARG A 76 3.29 -26.59 45.48
N LYS A 77 2.00 -26.24 45.45
CA LYS A 77 0.95 -27.05 44.81
C LYS A 77 1.17 -27.14 43.30
N LEU A 78 1.33 -26.01 42.63
CA LEU A 78 1.55 -25.93 41.18
C LEU A 78 2.81 -26.70 40.75
N ALA A 79 3.91 -26.60 41.50
CA ALA A 79 5.12 -27.35 41.22
C ALA A 79 4.96 -28.89 41.37
N ARG A 80 4.08 -29.34 42.29
CA ARG A 80 3.78 -30.77 42.48
C ARG A 80 2.83 -31.32 41.41
N GLU A 81 1.84 -30.53 41.02
CA GLU A 81 0.78 -30.94 40.08
C GLU A 81 1.19 -30.77 38.61
N TYR A 82 2.27 -30.05 38.33
CA TYR A 82 2.75 -29.84 36.96
C TYR A 82 3.16 -31.16 36.29
N THR A 83 2.42 -31.55 35.25
CA THR A 83 2.71 -32.68 34.37
C THR A 83 3.30 -32.18 33.05
N SER A 84 4.28 -32.93 32.52
CA SER A 84 4.85 -32.67 31.21
C SER A 84 4.11 -33.47 30.15
N GLU A 85 3.36 -32.75 29.31
CA GLU A 85 2.55 -33.30 28.23
C GLU A 85 2.43 -32.29 27.09
N LEU A 86 2.07 -32.75 25.89
CA LEU A 86 1.86 -31.84 24.77
C LEU A 86 0.58 -31.03 25.01
N ARG A 87 0.75 -29.76 25.38
CA ARG A 87 -0.37 -28.82 25.57
C ARG A 87 -0.81 -28.25 24.23
N GLN A 88 -2.12 -28.21 24.03
CA GLN A 88 -2.73 -27.68 22.81
C GLN A 88 -4.00 -26.92 23.15
N ILE A 89 -4.12 -25.72 22.60
CA ILE A 89 -5.33 -24.91 22.56
C ILE A 89 -6.04 -25.22 21.24
N VAL A 90 -7.34 -25.51 21.31
CA VAL A 90 -8.18 -25.73 20.13
C VAL A 90 -9.38 -24.81 20.24
N VAL A 91 -9.50 -23.88 19.29
CA VAL A 91 -10.64 -22.97 19.17
C VAL A 91 -11.31 -23.21 17.82
N PRO A 92 -12.27 -24.14 17.74
CA PRO A 92 -12.88 -24.55 16.47
C PRO A 92 -13.51 -23.40 15.70
N ASP A 93 -14.17 -22.48 16.40
CA ASP A 93 -14.90 -21.36 15.80
C ASP A 93 -14.00 -20.32 15.12
N LEU A 94 -12.73 -20.28 15.50
CA LEU A 94 -11.72 -19.44 14.86
C LEU A 94 -10.82 -20.25 13.90
N ASN A 95 -11.06 -21.57 13.79
CA ASN A 95 -10.21 -22.52 13.09
C ASN A 95 -8.74 -22.46 13.57
N VAL A 96 -8.55 -22.38 14.88
CA VAL A 96 -7.23 -22.25 15.52
C VAL A 96 -6.86 -23.52 16.26
N VAL A 97 -5.62 -23.96 16.05
CA VAL A 97 -4.99 -25.05 16.79
C VAL A 97 -3.57 -24.64 17.13
N ASP A 98 -3.34 -24.32 18.41
CA ASP A 98 -2.09 -23.75 18.90
C ASP A 98 -1.43 -24.64 19.95
N ARG A 99 -0.14 -24.92 19.74
CA ARG A 99 0.75 -25.65 20.65
C ARG A 99 1.83 -24.73 21.21
N CYS A 100 1.69 -23.42 21.03
CA CYS A 100 2.61 -22.41 21.56
C CYS A 100 2.77 -22.57 23.09
N VAL A 101 1.69 -22.88 23.80
CA VAL A 101 1.67 -23.13 25.25
C VAL A 101 2.39 -24.42 25.68
N ALA A 102 2.82 -25.28 24.75
CA ALA A 102 3.69 -26.39 25.08
C ALA A 102 5.11 -25.92 25.42
N CYS A 103 5.57 -24.83 24.81
CA CYS A 103 6.88 -24.21 25.07
C CYS A 103 6.75 -22.98 25.98
N HIS A 104 5.75 -22.14 25.72
CA HIS A 104 5.44 -20.96 26.51
C HIS A 104 4.53 -21.32 27.70
N ASN A 105 5.13 -21.93 28.72
CA ASN A 105 4.38 -22.51 29.84
C ASN A 105 4.05 -21.50 30.95
N GLY A 106 4.70 -20.33 30.96
CA GLY A 106 4.52 -19.31 31.99
C GLY A 106 3.66 -18.11 31.59
N ILE A 107 2.99 -18.14 30.42
CA ILE A 107 2.35 -16.94 29.85
C ILE A 107 1.28 -16.33 30.75
N ASP A 108 0.58 -17.16 31.51
CA ASP A 108 -0.52 -16.84 32.41
C ASP A 108 -0.09 -16.84 33.88
N ASP A 109 1.21 -17.03 34.15
CA ASP A 109 1.76 -17.12 35.50
C ASP A 109 2.46 -15.81 35.91
N PRO A 110 1.86 -15.00 36.80
CA PRO A 110 2.43 -13.71 37.20
C PRO A 110 3.78 -13.84 37.92
N ARG A 111 4.19 -15.04 38.34
CA ARG A 111 5.51 -15.30 38.96
C ARG A 111 6.64 -15.39 37.94
N MET A 112 6.32 -15.40 36.65
CA MET A 112 7.26 -15.62 35.54
C MET A 112 7.62 -14.32 34.80
N THR A 113 7.27 -13.16 35.34
CA THR A 113 7.51 -11.85 34.69
C THR A 113 9.00 -11.53 34.47
N ASP A 114 9.87 -12.04 35.34
CA ASP A 114 11.32 -11.87 35.35
C ASP A 114 12.11 -12.97 34.62
N GLU A 115 11.45 -14.06 34.21
CA GLU A 115 12.10 -15.18 33.53
C GLU A 115 12.41 -14.85 32.04
N PRO A 116 13.39 -15.51 31.40
CA PRO A 116 13.64 -15.36 29.98
C PRO A 116 12.57 -16.04 29.12
N GLN A 117 12.45 -15.63 27.85
CA GLN A 117 11.64 -16.36 26.87
C GLN A 117 12.20 -17.80 26.69
N PRO A 118 11.34 -18.82 26.53
CA PRO A 118 9.88 -18.77 26.35
C PRO A 118 9.07 -18.79 27.65
N HIS A 119 9.70 -18.85 28.82
CA HIS A 119 9.03 -19.06 30.11
C HIS A 119 8.41 -17.80 30.70
N ARG A 120 8.69 -16.63 30.11
CA ARG A 120 8.21 -15.35 30.57
C ARG A 120 6.69 -15.24 30.53
N ALA A 121 6.12 -14.57 31.53
CA ALA A 121 4.73 -14.15 31.52
C ALA A 121 4.40 -13.23 30.33
N HIS A 122 3.14 -13.22 29.91
CA HIS A 122 2.71 -12.33 28.83
C HIS A 122 2.92 -10.86 29.21
N SER A 123 3.36 -10.04 28.26
CA SER A 123 3.54 -8.61 28.48
C SER A 123 2.20 -7.87 28.52
N GLY A 124 2.03 -6.95 29.46
CA GLY A 124 0.81 -6.17 29.61
C GLY A 124 -0.41 -7.00 30.01
N ASP A 125 -1.59 -6.38 29.96
CA ASP A 125 -2.82 -6.93 30.55
C ASP A 125 -3.77 -7.57 29.53
N HIS A 126 -3.30 -7.84 28.31
CA HIS A 126 -4.16 -8.31 27.21
C HIS A 126 -4.87 -9.62 27.53
N LEU A 127 -4.21 -10.55 28.24
CA LEU A 127 -4.79 -11.85 28.59
C LEU A 127 -5.93 -11.76 29.61
N GLN A 128 -6.11 -10.62 30.30
CA GLN A 128 -7.27 -10.40 31.16
C GLN A 128 -8.57 -10.36 30.35
N TRP A 129 -8.48 -9.96 29.09
CA TRP A 129 -9.62 -9.83 28.16
C TRP A 129 -9.56 -10.83 27.01
N HIS A 130 -8.36 -11.33 26.70
CA HIS A 130 -8.08 -12.25 25.60
C HIS A 130 -7.43 -13.54 26.12
N GLU A 131 -8.23 -14.36 26.79
CA GLU A 131 -7.76 -15.64 27.29
C GLU A 131 -7.29 -16.53 26.12
N PRO A 132 -6.08 -17.11 26.16
CA PRO A 132 -5.57 -17.96 25.09
C PRO A 132 -6.51 -19.14 24.78
N GLY A 133 -7.20 -19.70 25.77
CA GLY A 133 -8.18 -20.77 25.57
C GLY A 133 -9.37 -20.40 24.69
N GLN A 134 -9.68 -19.10 24.55
CA GLN A 134 -10.83 -18.60 23.78
C GLN A 134 -10.44 -18.09 22.39
N PHE A 135 -9.20 -17.64 22.22
CA PHE A 135 -8.73 -17.02 20.98
C PHE A 135 -7.60 -17.78 20.30
N GLY A 136 -6.73 -18.44 21.08
CA GLY A 136 -5.43 -18.92 20.64
C GLY A 136 -4.38 -17.80 20.54
N CYS A 137 -3.12 -18.20 20.46
CA CYS A 137 -1.95 -17.33 20.33
C CYS A 137 -1.78 -16.80 18.89
N THR A 138 -2.03 -17.63 17.87
CA THR A 138 -1.79 -17.29 16.46
C THR A 138 -2.76 -16.24 15.91
N VAL A 139 -3.90 -16.03 16.56
CA VAL A 139 -4.83 -14.93 16.23
C VAL A 139 -4.17 -13.57 16.43
N CYS A 140 -3.37 -13.43 17.48
CA CYS A 140 -2.66 -12.20 17.82
C CYS A 140 -1.26 -12.14 17.19
N HIS A 141 -0.52 -13.25 17.24
CA HIS A 141 0.88 -13.28 16.87
C HIS A 141 1.17 -13.78 15.45
N GLY A 142 0.22 -14.45 14.78
CA GLY A 142 0.54 -15.22 13.56
C GLY A 142 1.38 -16.46 13.88
N GLY A 143 2.11 -16.97 12.88
CA GLY A 143 2.91 -18.19 13.01
C GLY A 143 2.11 -19.47 12.78
N LEU A 144 2.80 -20.62 12.89
CA LEU A 144 2.19 -21.94 12.73
C LEU A 144 1.88 -22.56 14.09
N GLY A 145 0.64 -22.40 14.52
CA GLY A 145 0.15 -22.89 15.82
C GLY A 145 0.36 -24.39 16.04
N ARG A 146 0.28 -25.20 14.97
CA ARG A 146 0.43 -26.66 15.05
C ARG A 146 1.86 -27.13 15.23
N ALA A 147 2.86 -26.26 15.05
CA ALA A 147 4.24 -26.64 15.17
C ALA A 147 4.61 -26.97 16.63
N THR A 148 5.53 -27.92 16.80
CA THR A 148 6.06 -28.35 18.10
C THR A 148 7.54 -27.99 18.28
N THR A 149 8.10 -27.23 17.34
CA THR A 149 9.47 -26.72 17.33
C THR A 149 9.45 -25.21 17.18
N TRP A 150 10.49 -24.54 17.67
CA TRP A 150 10.59 -23.08 17.55
C TRP A 150 10.66 -22.64 16.07
N GLU A 151 11.45 -23.36 15.27
CA GLU A 151 11.62 -23.07 13.85
C GLU A 151 10.31 -23.24 13.05
N GLY A 152 9.53 -24.27 13.38
CA GLY A 152 8.21 -24.46 12.79
C GLY A 152 7.24 -23.36 13.23
N ALA A 153 7.20 -23.03 14.51
CA ALA A 153 6.24 -22.06 15.05
C ALA A 153 6.45 -20.65 14.49
N LYS A 154 7.71 -20.21 14.32
CA LYS A 154 8.03 -18.89 13.78
C LYS A 154 7.66 -18.74 12.30
N ALA A 155 7.72 -19.83 11.53
CA ALA A 155 7.32 -19.89 10.12
C ALA A 155 7.83 -18.73 9.25
N GLN A 156 9.12 -18.35 9.38
CA GLN A 156 9.61 -17.07 8.86
C GLN A 156 9.81 -17.00 7.34
N GLU A 157 10.40 -18.02 6.71
CA GLU A 157 10.70 -18.00 5.27
C GLU A 157 9.82 -19.03 4.55
N HIS A 158 9.19 -18.60 3.45
CA HIS A 158 8.33 -19.41 2.57
C HIS A 158 6.95 -19.83 3.12
N TRP A 159 6.55 -19.37 4.31
CA TRP A 159 5.25 -19.72 4.88
C TRP A 159 4.21 -18.61 4.73
N ASP A 160 2.95 -19.02 4.62
CA ASP A 160 1.79 -18.15 4.39
C ASP A 160 1.39 -17.29 5.60
N SER A 161 1.85 -17.65 6.81
CA SER A 161 1.50 -16.95 8.04
C SER A 161 2.69 -16.94 9.00
N PRO A 162 3.71 -16.11 8.73
CA PRO A 162 4.85 -15.97 9.62
C PRO A 162 4.43 -15.40 10.97
N LEU A 163 5.22 -15.70 12.01
CA LEU A 163 5.08 -15.06 13.32
C LEU A 163 5.43 -13.57 13.17
N LEU A 164 4.51 -12.70 13.59
CA LEU A 164 4.70 -11.26 13.59
C LEU A 164 5.76 -10.88 14.62
N PRO A 165 6.71 -10.00 14.27
CA PRO A 165 7.56 -9.33 15.24
C PRO A 165 6.72 -8.66 16.34
N VAL A 166 7.22 -8.63 17.57
CA VAL A 166 6.49 -8.11 18.74
C VAL A 166 5.95 -6.68 18.51
N GLY A 167 6.73 -5.81 17.86
CA GLY A 167 6.29 -4.45 17.53
C GLY A 167 5.13 -4.37 16.54
N LEU A 168 4.85 -5.45 15.81
CA LEU A 168 3.82 -5.50 14.77
C LEU A 168 2.57 -6.30 15.16
N THR A 169 2.54 -6.92 16.34
CA THR A 169 1.41 -7.75 16.79
C THR A 169 0.10 -6.97 16.92
N GLN A 170 0.19 -5.65 17.13
CA GLN A 170 -0.98 -4.75 17.16
C GLN A 170 -1.76 -4.74 15.83
N ALA A 171 -1.18 -5.23 14.73
CA ALA A 171 -1.89 -5.38 13.46
C ALA A 171 -3.10 -6.31 13.61
N SER A 172 -3.00 -7.31 14.49
CA SER A 172 -4.08 -8.26 14.74
C SER A 172 -5.27 -7.64 15.47
N CYS A 173 -5.09 -6.53 16.20
CA CYS A 173 -6.19 -5.82 16.86
C CYS A 173 -7.25 -5.37 15.84
N GLY A 174 -6.81 -4.92 14.67
CA GLY A 174 -7.69 -4.43 13.60
C GLY A 174 -8.58 -5.49 12.96
N ARG A 175 -8.41 -6.79 13.30
CA ARG A 175 -9.31 -7.85 12.86
C ARG A 175 -10.65 -7.81 13.59
N CYS A 176 -10.64 -7.40 14.86
CA CYS A 176 -11.81 -7.44 15.74
C CYS A 176 -12.24 -6.06 16.24
N HIS A 177 -11.29 -5.12 16.37
CA HIS A 177 -11.52 -3.78 16.91
C HIS A 177 -11.35 -2.68 15.87
N SER A 178 -12.04 -1.56 16.07
CA SER A 178 -11.73 -0.28 15.44
C SER A 178 -10.44 0.28 16.04
N ALA A 179 -9.77 1.17 15.31
CA ALA A 179 -8.50 1.74 15.77
C ALA A 179 -8.71 2.68 16.97
N GLU A 180 -9.85 3.36 17.01
CA GLU A 180 -10.26 4.26 18.10
C GLU A 180 -10.48 3.50 19.41
N GLU A 181 -11.06 2.30 19.36
CA GLU A 181 -11.32 1.49 20.56
C GLU A 181 -10.04 1.07 21.29
N VAL A 182 -8.98 0.78 20.53
CA VAL A 182 -7.74 0.19 21.06
C VAL A 182 -6.61 1.19 21.20
N ALA A 183 -6.79 2.44 20.77
CA ALA A 183 -5.76 3.48 20.81
C ALA A 183 -5.09 3.60 22.20
N GLU A 184 -5.87 3.56 23.27
CA GLU A 184 -5.41 3.64 24.66
C GLU A 184 -5.39 2.28 25.38
N ARG A 185 -5.66 1.19 24.65
CA ARG A 185 -5.79 -0.18 25.19
C ARG A 185 -4.82 -1.16 24.54
N GLY A 186 -3.64 -0.66 24.19
CA GLY A 186 -2.52 -1.43 23.63
C GLY A 186 -2.49 -1.58 22.12
N GLY A 187 -3.40 -0.91 21.39
CA GLY A 187 -3.40 -0.80 19.93
C GLY A 187 -2.94 0.58 19.43
N ALA A 188 -2.08 1.26 20.18
CA ALA A 188 -1.63 2.63 19.86
C ALA A 188 -0.97 2.74 18.47
N ALA A 189 -0.12 1.78 18.08
CA ALA A 189 0.52 1.77 16.77
C ALA A 189 -0.50 1.51 15.64
N TYR A 190 -1.53 0.70 15.89
CA TYR A 190 -2.63 0.49 14.94
C TYR A 190 -3.45 1.77 14.74
N ALA A 191 -3.80 2.44 15.83
CA ALA A 191 -4.49 3.74 15.81
C ALA A 191 -3.67 4.81 15.09
N GLU A 192 -2.38 4.89 15.41
CA GLU A 192 -1.46 5.84 14.80
C GLU A 192 -1.28 5.58 13.30
N GLY A 193 -1.13 4.32 12.89
CA GLY A 193 -1.05 3.96 11.48
C GLY A 193 -2.30 4.34 10.69
N ARG A 194 -3.49 4.18 11.27
CA ARG A 194 -4.75 4.66 10.66
C ARG A 194 -4.75 6.19 10.52
N ARG A 195 -4.30 6.90 11.55
CA ARG A 195 -4.21 8.38 11.53
C ARG A 195 -3.24 8.85 10.45
N LEU A 196 -2.05 8.25 10.37
CA LEU A 196 -1.03 8.53 9.35
C LEU A 196 -1.55 8.25 7.94
N PHE A 197 -2.26 7.15 7.74
CA PHE A 197 -2.85 6.81 6.45
C PHE A 197 -3.79 7.92 5.93
N VAL A 198 -4.59 8.51 6.82
CA VAL A 198 -5.45 9.66 6.48
C VAL A 198 -4.62 10.94 6.30
N ALA A 199 -3.71 11.23 7.24
CA ALA A 199 -2.94 12.47 7.26
C ALA A 199 -1.95 12.61 6.08
N LYS A 200 -1.37 11.50 5.64
CA LYS A 200 -0.49 11.42 4.46
C LYS A 200 -1.28 11.37 3.15
N GLY A 201 -2.61 11.35 3.22
CA GLY A 201 -3.51 11.35 2.07
C GLY A 201 -3.35 10.11 1.20
N CYS A 202 -3.10 8.94 1.79
CA CYS A 202 -2.92 7.69 1.04
C CYS A 202 -4.13 7.36 0.15
N GLN A 203 -5.34 7.77 0.59
CA GLN A 203 -6.59 7.61 -0.17
C GLN A 203 -6.70 8.52 -1.40
N SER A 204 -5.80 9.48 -1.61
CA SER A 204 -5.73 10.25 -2.86
C SER A 204 -5.36 9.37 -4.05
N CYS A 205 -4.58 8.29 -3.81
CA CYS A 205 -4.15 7.35 -4.83
C CYS A 205 -4.73 5.94 -4.62
N HIS A 206 -4.85 5.47 -3.38
CA HIS A 206 -5.28 4.12 -3.07
C HIS A 206 -6.76 4.05 -2.67
N LYS A 207 -7.39 2.91 -2.98
CA LYS A 207 -8.73 2.60 -2.46
C LYS A 207 -8.65 1.84 -1.16
N LEU A 208 -9.59 2.14 -0.27
CA LEU A 208 -9.89 1.38 0.93
C LEU A 208 -11.39 1.37 1.16
N ASP A 209 -11.97 0.21 1.42
CA ASP A 209 -13.41 0.00 1.58
C ASP A 209 -14.20 0.53 0.37
N GLY A 210 -13.63 0.36 -0.82
CA GLY A 210 -14.21 0.86 -2.07
C GLY A 210 -14.23 2.38 -2.20
N ARG A 211 -13.41 3.11 -1.43
CA ARG A 211 -13.29 4.58 -1.47
C ARG A 211 -11.85 5.03 -1.70
N GLY A 212 -11.65 6.03 -2.56
CA GLY A 212 -10.37 6.69 -2.78
C GLY A 212 -10.01 6.81 -4.27
N GLY A 213 -8.76 7.19 -4.54
CA GLY A 213 -8.23 7.31 -5.90
C GLY A 213 -8.02 5.96 -6.57
N GLY A 214 -8.00 5.95 -7.91
CA GLY A 214 -7.76 4.75 -8.72
C GLY A 214 -6.33 4.60 -9.27
N ASN A 215 -5.39 5.45 -8.83
CA ASN A 215 -4.02 5.45 -9.35
C ASN A 215 -3.14 4.35 -8.73
N GLY A 216 -3.43 3.97 -7.49
CA GLY A 216 -2.78 2.90 -6.76
C GLY A 216 -3.69 1.67 -6.64
N PRO A 217 -3.12 0.50 -6.26
CA PRO A 217 -3.91 -0.68 -5.96
C PRO A 217 -4.85 -0.46 -4.77
N ALA A 218 -5.96 -1.18 -4.76
CA ALA A 218 -6.84 -1.27 -3.59
C ALA A 218 -6.13 -2.00 -2.43
N LEU A 219 -6.35 -1.52 -1.21
CA LEU A 219 -5.63 -1.97 -0.01
C LEU A 219 -6.48 -2.83 0.93
N ASP A 220 -7.73 -3.09 0.59
CA ASP A 220 -8.72 -3.80 1.41
C ASP A 220 -8.23 -5.15 1.97
N ALA A 221 -7.32 -5.81 1.25
CA ALA A 221 -6.81 -7.14 1.57
C ALA A 221 -5.29 -7.17 1.78
N GLU A 222 -4.64 -6.02 2.02
CA GLU A 222 -3.18 -5.94 2.10
C GLU A 222 -2.58 -6.91 3.14
N GLY A 223 -3.17 -7.00 4.33
CA GLY A 223 -2.75 -7.91 5.39
C GLY A 223 -3.12 -9.39 5.19
N LEU A 224 -3.87 -9.73 4.13
CA LEU A 224 -4.15 -11.12 3.74
C LEU A 224 -3.20 -11.62 2.65
N LYS A 225 -2.39 -10.74 2.07
CA LYS A 225 -1.50 -11.12 0.99
C LYS A 225 -0.42 -12.07 1.48
N LEU A 226 -0.19 -13.12 0.70
CA LEU A 226 0.89 -14.08 0.95
C LEU A 226 2.24 -13.48 0.52
N PRO A 227 3.38 -13.93 1.08
CA PRO A 227 4.69 -13.43 0.68
C PRO A 227 4.94 -13.49 -0.85
N GLY A 228 4.43 -14.52 -1.53
CA GLY A 228 4.54 -14.65 -2.99
C GLY A 228 3.75 -13.63 -3.81
N GLN A 229 2.86 -12.86 -3.18
CA GLN A 229 2.09 -11.78 -3.83
C GLN A 229 2.77 -10.41 -3.71
N PHE A 230 3.92 -10.34 -3.03
CA PHE A 230 4.75 -9.15 -2.93
C PHE A 230 5.99 -9.27 -3.82
N ALA A 231 6.46 -8.13 -4.34
CA ALA A 231 7.70 -8.06 -5.10
C ALA A 231 8.91 -8.14 -4.16
N MET A 232 9.30 -9.36 -3.77
CA MET A 232 10.37 -9.58 -2.77
C MET A 232 11.80 -9.40 -3.31
N THR A 233 11.98 -9.20 -4.62
CA THR A 233 13.29 -9.19 -5.28
C THR A 233 14.29 -8.18 -4.70
N HIS A 234 13.80 -7.01 -4.30
CA HIS A 234 14.64 -5.91 -3.81
C HIS A 234 14.58 -5.73 -2.29
N VAL A 235 13.91 -6.62 -1.56
CA VAL A 235 13.85 -6.58 -0.09
C VAL A 235 15.22 -6.99 0.46
N ARG A 236 15.78 -6.16 1.37
CA ARG A 236 17.09 -6.40 1.98
C ARG A 236 16.99 -7.23 3.26
N GLY A 237 15.92 -7.03 4.03
CA GLY A 237 15.66 -7.79 5.24
C GLY A 237 15.02 -9.17 4.99
N PRO A 238 14.43 -9.78 6.04
CA PRO A 238 13.66 -11.01 5.91
C PRO A 238 12.55 -10.87 4.85
N ARG A 239 12.35 -11.88 4.00
CA ARG A 239 11.35 -11.85 2.91
C ARG A 239 9.92 -12.06 3.43
N THR A 240 9.44 -11.11 4.22
CA THR A 240 8.10 -11.12 4.82
C THR A 240 7.27 -9.93 4.32
N PRO A 241 5.92 -10.03 4.30
CA PRO A 241 5.04 -8.91 3.97
C PRO A 241 5.31 -7.66 4.81
N ALA A 242 5.58 -7.84 6.11
CA ALA A 242 5.90 -6.76 7.03
C ALA A 242 7.16 -6.00 6.61
N GLN A 243 8.25 -6.72 6.32
CA GLN A 243 9.49 -6.12 5.89
C GLN A 243 9.35 -5.45 4.52
N TRP A 244 8.59 -6.06 3.61
CA TRP A 244 8.30 -5.47 2.30
C TRP A 244 7.60 -4.12 2.45
N LEU A 245 6.56 -4.05 3.29
CA LEU A 245 5.80 -2.82 3.54
C LEU A 245 6.69 -1.72 4.13
N LEU A 246 7.47 -2.05 5.16
CA LEU A 246 8.39 -1.12 5.82
C LEU A 246 9.41 -0.56 4.82
N GLU A 247 10.07 -1.42 4.06
CA GLU A 247 11.05 -1.02 3.05
C GLU A 247 10.43 -0.30 1.85
N HIS A 248 9.18 -0.61 1.50
CA HIS A 248 8.44 0.08 0.44
C HIS A 248 8.02 1.47 0.89
N PHE A 249 7.71 1.69 2.17
CA PHE A 249 7.47 3.04 2.69
C PHE A 249 8.74 3.88 2.80
N GLU A 250 9.89 3.25 3.04
CA GLU A 250 11.19 3.92 3.00
C GLU A 250 11.53 4.36 1.56
N ASP A 251 11.49 3.43 0.61
CA ASP A 251 11.82 3.67 -0.79
C ASP A 251 10.94 2.83 -1.74
N PRO A 252 9.79 3.38 -2.18
CA PRO A 252 8.87 2.67 -3.05
C PRO A 252 9.49 2.28 -4.40
N GLN A 253 10.35 3.13 -4.96
CA GLN A 253 10.99 2.92 -6.26
C GLN A 253 12.05 1.84 -6.19
N ARG A 254 12.79 1.72 -5.08
CA ARG A 254 13.73 0.60 -4.93
C ARG A 254 12.99 -0.73 -4.86
N ILE A 255 11.92 -0.81 -4.08
CA ILE A 255 11.16 -2.05 -3.94
C ILE A 255 10.42 -2.40 -5.23
N VAL A 256 9.77 -1.41 -5.84
CA VAL A 256 9.06 -1.52 -7.11
C VAL A 256 9.60 -0.44 -8.07
N PRO A 257 10.57 -0.78 -8.96
CA PRO A 257 11.24 0.19 -9.86
C PRO A 257 10.34 1.12 -10.66
N ALA A 258 9.16 0.65 -11.08
CA ALA A 258 8.19 1.43 -11.83
C ALA A 258 7.10 2.10 -10.96
N SER A 259 7.28 2.13 -9.63
CA SER A 259 6.28 2.65 -8.70
C SER A 259 6.04 4.14 -8.90
N GLN A 260 4.78 4.52 -9.03
CA GLN A 260 4.32 5.91 -8.99
C GLN A 260 3.99 6.37 -7.56
N MET A 261 4.20 5.51 -6.56
CA MET A 261 4.03 5.91 -5.16
C MET A 261 5.20 6.78 -4.75
N LYS A 262 4.95 8.06 -4.47
CA LYS A 262 5.96 8.97 -3.93
C LYS A 262 6.31 8.53 -2.50
N CYS A 263 7.59 8.61 -2.13
CA CYS A 263 8.02 8.33 -0.76
C CYS A 263 7.24 9.21 0.24
N PRO A 264 6.54 8.61 1.22
CA PRO A 264 5.71 9.33 2.20
C PRO A 264 6.49 10.11 3.26
N GLN A 265 7.83 10.00 3.28
CA GLN A 265 8.74 10.68 4.22
C GLN A 265 8.30 10.44 5.67
N LEU A 266 8.48 9.20 6.11
CA LEU A 266 8.09 8.74 7.45
C LEU A 266 9.33 8.56 8.32
N GLY A 267 9.20 8.89 9.61
CA GLY A 267 10.14 8.42 10.63
C GLY A 267 10.01 6.90 10.83
N VAL A 268 10.97 6.29 11.54
CA VAL A 268 10.98 4.83 11.80
C VAL A 268 9.69 4.37 12.50
N GLU A 269 9.29 5.06 13.57
CA GLU A 269 8.07 4.72 14.32
C GLU A 269 6.79 4.93 13.49
N GLU A 270 6.76 5.96 12.64
CA GLU A 270 5.63 6.20 11.73
C GLU A 270 5.52 5.11 10.65
N ALA A 271 6.66 4.64 10.13
CA ALA A 271 6.71 3.54 9.16
C ALA A 271 6.25 2.22 9.78
N ASP A 272 6.65 1.95 11.03
CA ASP A 272 6.17 0.79 11.79
C ASP A 272 4.66 0.86 12.03
N ALA A 273 4.15 2.00 12.52
CA ALA A 273 2.72 2.21 12.74
C ALA A 273 1.91 2.05 11.45
N LEU A 274 2.37 2.62 10.34
CA LEU A 274 1.70 2.47 9.04
C LEU A 274 1.75 1.01 8.55
N THR A 275 2.85 0.30 8.79
CA THR A 275 2.98 -1.14 8.50
C THR A 275 2.00 -1.96 9.34
N VAL A 276 1.87 -1.66 10.64
CA VAL A 276 0.86 -2.26 11.52
C VAL A 276 -0.54 -2.05 10.94
N TYR A 277 -0.86 -0.83 10.51
CA TYR A 277 -2.16 -0.54 9.93
C TYR A 277 -2.40 -1.31 8.62
N MET A 278 -1.43 -1.37 7.70
CA MET A 278 -1.56 -2.16 6.46
C MET A 278 -1.76 -3.66 6.73
N LEU A 279 -0.98 -4.23 7.64
CA LEU A 279 -1.11 -5.65 8.02
C LEU A 279 -2.44 -5.95 8.74
N SER A 280 -3.08 -4.94 9.31
CA SER A 280 -4.41 -5.08 9.90
C SER A 280 -5.54 -5.12 8.87
N LEU A 281 -5.27 -4.69 7.63
CA LEU A 281 -6.28 -4.64 6.57
C LEU A 281 -6.55 -6.04 6.04
N GLY A 282 -7.83 -6.39 5.97
CA GLY A 282 -8.26 -7.69 5.49
C GLY A 282 -9.28 -8.34 6.42
N ALA A 283 -10.49 -8.54 5.92
CA ALA A 283 -11.49 -9.30 6.64
C ALA A 283 -11.28 -10.80 6.37
N ARG A 284 -10.68 -11.53 7.33
CA ARG A 284 -11.05 -12.95 7.49
C ARG A 284 -12.46 -12.97 8.04
N SER A 285 -13.31 -13.86 7.54
CA SER A 285 -14.66 -14.05 8.10
C SER A 285 -14.52 -14.54 9.54
N LEU A 286 -14.62 -13.62 10.51
CA LEU A 286 -14.61 -13.93 11.93
C LEU A 286 -16.04 -14.08 12.43
N PRO A 287 -16.28 -14.94 13.43
CA PRO A 287 -17.58 -15.03 14.08
C PRO A 287 -18.04 -13.66 14.62
N PRO A 288 -19.32 -13.27 14.48
CA PRO A 288 -19.80 -11.98 14.95
C PRO A 288 -19.53 -11.69 16.43
N ARG A 289 -19.41 -12.72 17.27
CA ARG A 289 -19.15 -12.57 18.70
C ARG A 289 -17.75 -12.06 19.04
N VAL A 290 -16.77 -12.20 18.14
CA VAL A 290 -15.38 -11.74 18.40
C VAL A 290 -15.11 -10.36 17.79
N VAL A 291 -15.97 -9.89 16.89
CA VAL A 291 -15.84 -8.57 16.27
C VAL A 291 -16.70 -7.58 17.06
N THR A 292 -16.14 -6.44 17.45
CA THR A 292 -16.88 -5.46 18.26
C THR A 292 -17.93 -4.74 17.43
N ALA A 293 -18.98 -4.25 18.09
CA ALA A 293 -20.01 -3.42 17.46
C ALA A 293 -19.40 -2.14 16.84
N GLN A 294 -18.44 -1.53 17.54
CA GLN A 294 -17.70 -0.37 17.05
C GLN A 294 -16.86 -0.70 15.82
N LYS A 295 -16.24 -1.89 15.71
CA LYS A 295 -15.57 -2.31 14.48
C LYS A 295 -16.53 -2.42 13.31
N HIS A 296 -17.68 -3.07 13.52
CA HIS A 296 -18.73 -3.13 12.50
C HIS A 296 -19.19 -1.74 12.05
N LEU A 297 -19.40 -0.83 13.02
CA LEU A 297 -19.76 0.55 12.75
C LEU A 297 -18.65 1.29 12.00
N ALA A 298 -17.38 1.10 12.37
CA ALA A 298 -16.24 1.75 11.73
C ALA A 298 -16.05 1.29 10.28
N VAL A 299 -16.26 0.00 9.97
CA VAL A 299 -16.26 -0.50 8.58
C VAL A 299 -17.42 0.10 7.79
N TYR A 300 -18.61 0.15 8.38
CA TYR A 300 -19.78 0.77 7.76
C TYR A 300 -19.53 2.26 7.49
N GLN A 301 -19.04 3.02 8.48
CA GLN A 301 -18.66 4.43 8.36
C GLN A 301 -17.48 4.65 7.40
N GLY A 302 -16.59 3.67 7.24
CA GLY A 302 -15.54 3.72 6.22
C GLY A 302 -16.15 3.79 4.82
N ARG A 303 -17.21 3.00 4.55
CA ARG A 303 -17.93 2.97 3.27
C ARG A 303 -18.88 4.15 3.09
N THR A 304 -19.52 4.58 4.18
CA THR A 304 -20.44 5.71 4.24
C THR A 304 -20.04 6.64 5.38
N PRO A 305 -19.02 7.49 5.18
CA PRO A 305 -18.59 8.43 6.22
C PRO A 305 -19.77 9.30 6.67
N ALA A 306 -19.82 9.61 7.96
CA ALA A 306 -20.61 10.74 8.46
C ALA A 306 -20.28 12.01 7.64
N GLU A 307 -21.08 13.07 7.73
CA GLU A 307 -21.00 14.26 6.86
C GLU A 307 -19.65 15.01 6.93
N ALA A 308 -18.60 14.44 6.31
CA ALA A 308 -17.28 15.04 6.25
C ALA A 308 -17.40 16.37 5.53
N THR A 309 -16.83 17.40 6.15
CA THR A 309 -16.84 18.76 5.63
C THR A 309 -15.99 18.86 4.36
N GLY A 310 -16.23 19.88 3.54
CA GLY A 310 -15.41 20.12 2.35
C GLY A 310 -13.90 20.21 2.62
N PRO A 311 -13.44 20.91 3.68
CA PRO A 311 -12.03 20.91 4.08
C PRO A 311 -11.47 19.52 4.42
N GLU A 312 -12.20 18.70 5.18
CA GLU A 312 -11.75 17.35 5.54
C GLU A 312 -11.64 16.44 4.31
N LEU A 313 -12.59 16.54 3.39
CA LEU A 313 -12.55 15.83 2.11
C LEU A 313 -11.33 16.27 1.28
N PHE A 314 -11.09 17.58 1.20
CA PHE A 314 -9.95 18.10 0.45
C PHE A 314 -8.61 17.67 1.04
N ALA A 315 -8.47 17.72 2.37
CA ALA A 315 -7.28 17.25 3.08
C ALA A 315 -7.02 15.75 2.88
N ARG A 316 -8.09 14.94 2.77
CA ARG A 316 -7.97 13.49 2.62
C ARG A 316 -7.65 13.04 1.18
N TYR A 317 -8.26 13.69 0.19
CA TYR A 317 -8.23 13.19 -1.20
C TYR A 317 -7.48 14.09 -2.18
N CYS A 318 -7.30 15.38 -1.89
CA CYS A 318 -6.84 16.36 -2.87
C CYS A 318 -5.50 17.03 -2.51
N SER A 319 -5.26 17.30 -1.24
CA SER A 319 -4.11 18.10 -0.77
C SER A 319 -2.75 17.49 -1.12
N THR A 320 -2.61 16.16 -1.16
CA THR A 320 -1.35 15.50 -1.54
C THR A 320 -0.85 15.95 -2.92
N CYS A 321 -1.77 16.19 -3.86
CA CYS A 321 -1.44 16.79 -5.14
C CYS A 321 -1.59 18.30 -5.07
N HIS A 322 -2.76 18.82 -4.73
CA HIS A 322 -3.08 20.24 -4.89
C HIS A 322 -2.54 21.17 -3.80
N ASP A 323 -1.89 20.66 -2.76
CA ASP A 323 -1.53 21.39 -1.55
C ASP A 323 -2.73 22.19 -1.00
N THR A 324 -2.61 23.49 -0.75
CA THR A 324 -3.73 24.38 -0.37
C THR A 324 -4.72 24.61 -1.51
N GLY A 325 -4.35 24.25 -2.74
CA GLY A 325 -5.10 24.44 -3.98
C GLY A 325 -5.03 25.85 -4.55
N GLU A 326 -4.39 26.80 -3.87
CA GLU A 326 -4.41 28.23 -4.25
C GLU A 326 -3.41 28.55 -5.36
N TYR A 327 -2.31 27.79 -5.44
CA TYR A 327 -1.24 27.98 -6.42
C TYR A 327 -1.01 26.71 -7.26
N GLY A 328 -0.47 26.89 -8.46
CA GLY A 328 -0.09 25.79 -9.36
C GLY A 328 1.41 25.53 -9.30
N ARG A 329 1.84 24.29 -9.52
CA ARG A 329 3.27 23.94 -9.56
C ARG A 329 3.56 22.79 -10.51
N TYR A 330 4.77 22.73 -11.03
CA TYR A 330 5.27 21.55 -11.72
C TYR A 330 5.82 20.54 -10.70
N ASP A 331 5.25 19.34 -10.64
CA ASP A 331 5.79 18.27 -9.81
C ASP A 331 6.84 17.48 -10.60
N LYS A 332 8.08 17.51 -10.11
CA LYS A 332 9.23 16.88 -10.76
C LYS A 332 9.14 15.35 -10.75
N PHE A 333 8.54 14.75 -9.72
CA PHE A 333 8.44 13.29 -9.59
C PHE A 333 7.44 12.74 -10.62
N PHE A 334 6.28 13.38 -10.75
CA PHE A 334 5.29 12.98 -11.74
C PHE A 334 5.56 13.52 -13.15
N ALA A 335 6.53 14.42 -13.30
CA ALA A 335 6.81 15.17 -14.52
C ALA A 335 5.54 15.79 -15.13
N ARG A 336 4.71 16.39 -14.28
CA ARG A 336 3.40 16.94 -14.66
C ARG A 336 3.08 18.21 -13.88
N PHE A 337 2.30 19.08 -14.53
CA PHE A 337 1.77 20.27 -13.89
C PHE A 337 0.55 19.95 -13.02
N ILE A 338 0.59 20.42 -11.77
CA ILE A 338 -0.52 20.38 -10.83
C ILE A 338 -1.17 21.76 -10.79
N PRO A 339 -2.42 21.92 -11.23
CA PRO A 339 -3.07 23.22 -11.29
C PRO A 339 -3.54 23.70 -9.91
N ALA A 340 -3.56 25.04 -9.75
CA ALA A 340 -4.37 25.68 -8.74
C ALA A 340 -5.85 25.32 -8.98
N VAL A 341 -6.57 24.93 -7.92
CA VAL A 341 -7.99 24.56 -7.95
C VAL A 341 -8.83 25.42 -7.01
N ARG A 342 -8.24 26.45 -6.41
CA ARG A 342 -8.86 27.37 -5.44
C ARG A 342 -8.35 28.81 -5.52
N GLY A 343 -7.50 29.14 -6.50
CA GLY A 343 -6.98 30.50 -6.65
C GLY A 343 -8.08 31.54 -6.91
N PRO A 344 -7.83 32.85 -6.68
CA PRO A 344 -8.86 33.89 -6.69
C PRO A 344 -9.67 33.97 -7.99
N THR A 345 -9.02 33.88 -9.16
CA THR A 345 -9.72 33.84 -10.46
C THR A 345 -10.60 32.60 -10.56
N TYR A 346 -10.13 31.44 -10.09
CA TYR A 346 -10.86 30.18 -10.19
C TYR A 346 -12.15 30.21 -9.38
N VAL A 347 -12.06 30.65 -8.12
CA VAL A 347 -13.22 30.80 -7.23
C VAL A 347 -14.30 31.72 -7.84
N GLN A 348 -13.87 32.78 -8.53
CA GLN A 348 -14.78 33.76 -9.14
C GLN A 348 -15.44 33.29 -10.44
N THR A 349 -14.80 32.40 -11.20
CA THR A 349 -15.18 32.13 -12.60
C THR A 349 -15.60 30.68 -12.86
N ALA A 350 -15.12 29.71 -12.07
CA ALA A 350 -15.42 28.30 -12.28
C ALA A 350 -16.88 28.00 -11.92
N SER A 351 -17.62 27.36 -12.83
CA SER A 351 -18.99 26.95 -12.56
C SER A 351 -19.04 25.72 -11.64
N ALA A 352 -20.11 25.60 -10.85
CA ALA A 352 -20.36 24.41 -10.04
C ALA A 352 -20.28 23.11 -10.86
N LYS A 353 -20.91 23.09 -12.04
CA LYS A 353 -20.89 21.97 -12.98
C LYS A 353 -19.48 21.59 -13.40
N TYR A 354 -18.63 22.58 -13.72
CA TYR A 354 -17.24 22.34 -14.10
C TYR A 354 -16.45 21.71 -12.95
N VAL A 355 -16.55 22.27 -11.75
CA VAL A 355 -15.83 21.75 -10.57
C VAL A 355 -16.27 20.32 -10.24
N GLU A 356 -17.57 20.08 -10.17
CA GLU A 356 -18.11 18.74 -9.86
C GLU A 356 -17.72 17.70 -10.88
N ALA A 357 -17.75 18.02 -12.18
CA ALA A 357 -17.38 17.06 -13.21
C ALA A 357 -15.88 16.69 -13.15
N ASN A 358 -15.00 17.66 -12.87
CA ASN A 358 -13.56 17.37 -12.70
C ASN A 358 -13.28 16.50 -11.46
N ILE A 359 -14.10 16.60 -10.41
CA ILE A 359 -14.00 15.70 -9.23
C ILE A 359 -14.57 14.33 -9.58
N ARG A 360 -15.81 14.29 -10.11
CA ARG A 360 -16.57 13.07 -10.37
C ARG A 360 -15.90 12.19 -11.42
N ASP A 361 -15.54 12.77 -12.55
CA ASP A 361 -15.06 12.06 -13.74
C ASP A 361 -13.52 12.11 -13.85
N GLY A 362 -12.87 12.87 -12.97
CA GLY A 362 -11.43 13.10 -13.03
C GLY A 362 -11.03 13.89 -14.28
N ARG A 363 -9.77 13.71 -14.71
CA ARG A 363 -9.27 14.21 -15.99
C ARG A 363 -8.57 13.07 -16.72
N PRO A 364 -9.27 12.35 -17.62
CA PRO A 364 -8.70 11.24 -18.37
C PRO A 364 -7.39 11.61 -19.10
N GLY A 365 -6.41 10.72 -19.09
CA GLY A 365 -5.06 10.95 -19.62
C GLY A 365 -4.11 11.68 -18.64
N THR A 366 -4.60 12.03 -17.44
CA THR A 366 -3.81 12.65 -16.36
C THR A 366 -3.86 11.81 -15.07
N LEU A 367 -3.09 12.21 -14.05
CA LEU A 367 -3.10 11.58 -12.73
C LEU A 367 -4.31 11.98 -11.87
N MET A 368 -5.14 12.93 -12.30
CA MET A 368 -6.37 13.27 -11.58
C MET A 368 -7.43 12.21 -11.87
N ALA A 369 -7.45 11.16 -11.03
CA ALA A 369 -8.40 10.07 -11.12
C ALA A 369 -9.86 10.56 -10.89
N ALA A 370 -10.81 9.75 -11.32
CA ALA A 370 -12.22 9.96 -11.01
C ALA A 370 -12.50 9.64 -9.54
N PHE A 371 -13.18 10.54 -8.84
CA PHE A 371 -13.62 10.37 -7.46
C PHE A 371 -15.15 10.24 -7.34
N GLY A 372 -15.89 10.07 -8.42
CA GLY A 372 -17.33 9.83 -8.36
C GLY A 372 -17.70 8.46 -7.78
N GLY A 373 -18.97 8.28 -7.39
CA GLY A 373 -19.46 7.01 -6.84
C GLY A 373 -19.21 5.80 -7.75
N ALA A 374 -19.32 5.96 -9.08
CA ALA A 374 -19.03 4.90 -10.05
C ALA A 374 -17.55 4.45 -10.06
N ALA A 375 -16.64 5.32 -9.61
CA ALA A 375 -15.23 5.00 -9.46
C ALA A 375 -14.90 4.45 -8.06
N GLY A 376 -15.90 4.20 -7.19
CA GLY A 376 -15.66 3.86 -5.79
C GLY A 376 -15.03 5.04 -5.05
N GLY A 377 -15.66 6.22 -5.14
CA GLY A 377 -15.16 7.46 -4.55
C GLY A 377 -16.18 8.14 -3.63
N LEU A 378 -16.28 9.45 -3.78
CA LEU A 378 -17.18 10.36 -3.10
C LEU A 378 -18.63 10.23 -3.60
N THR A 379 -19.57 10.41 -2.68
CA THR A 379 -21.00 10.61 -2.98
C THR A 379 -21.24 11.99 -3.58
N ASP A 380 -22.37 12.19 -4.26
CA ASP A 380 -22.72 13.51 -4.82
C ASP A 380 -22.84 14.60 -3.74
N ALA A 381 -23.29 14.25 -2.53
CA ALA A 381 -23.34 15.18 -1.40
C ALA A 381 -21.94 15.60 -0.93
N GLU A 382 -21.00 14.66 -0.89
CA GLU A 382 -19.60 14.96 -0.58
C GLU A 382 -18.94 15.80 -1.67
N ILE A 383 -19.18 15.49 -2.94
CA ILE A 383 -18.71 16.30 -4.06
C ILE A 383 -19.27 17.73 -3.96
N ALA A 384 -20.54 17.90 -3.59
CA ALA A 384 -21.15 19.22 -3.41
C ALA A 384 -20.50 20.02 -2.28
N ARG A 385 -20.13 19.38 -1.16
CA ARG A 385 -19.40 20.00 -0.04
C ARG A 385 -17.95 20.32 -0.42
N LEU A 386 -17.27 19.42 -1.12
CA LEU A 386 -15.92 19.65 -1.65
C LEU A 386 -15.91 20.81 -2.64
N ARG A 387 -16.87 20.84 -3.58
CA ARG A 387 -17.09 21.97 -4.50
C ARG A 387 -17.30 23.27 -3.73
N ALA A 388 -18.16 23.29 -2.71
CA ALA A 388 -18.40 24.49 -1.91
C ALA A 388 -17.10 24.99 -1.27
N HIS A 389 -16.26 24.07 -0.77
CA HIS A 389 -14.94 24.42 -0.26
C HIS A 389 -14.02 24.95 -1.35
N LEU A 390 -13.96 24.32 -2.53
CA LEU A 390 -13.11 24.74 -3.66
C LEU A 390 -13.50 26.12 -4.24
N LEU A 391 -14.77 26.48 -4.15
CA LEU A 391 -15.33 27.76 -4.58
C LEU A 391 -15.51 28.74 -3.42
N SER A 392 -14.81 28.51 -2.30
CA SER A 392 -14.79 29.39 -1.13
C SER A 392 -13.36 29.84 -0.84
N GLY A 393 -13.23 31.03 -0.28
CA GLY A 393 -11.95 31.60 0.13
C GLY A 393 -11.98 33.12 0.06
N PRO A 394 -11.11 33.81 0.82
CA PRO A 394 -10.98 35.26 0.71
C PRO A 394 -10.47 35.63 -0.69
N ILE A 395 -11.11 36.62 -1.31
CA ILE A 395 -10.64 37.23 -2.56
C ILE A 395 -10.08 38.60 -2.20
N PRO A 396 -8.74 38.78 -2.25
CA PRO A 396 -8.12 40.08 -2.03
C PRO A 396 -8.70 41.13 -2.98
N ALA A 397 -8.79 42.38 -2.55
CA ALA A 397 -9.46 43.44 -3.32
C ALA A 397 -8.84 43.60 -4.72
N GLU A 398 -7.53 43.49 -4.81
CA GLU A 398 -6.74 43.59 -6.03
C GLU A 398 -6.79 42.31 -6.90
N ALA A 399 -7.39 41.22 -6.41
CA ALA A 399 -7.68 40.00 -7.18
C ALA A 399 -9.13 39.96 -7.72
N ARG A 400 -9.96 40.95 -7.39
CA ARG A 400 -11.37 40.96 -7.81
C ARG A 400 -11.46 41.30 -9.29
N LEU A 401 -12.17 40.43 -10.01
CA LEU A 401 -12.51 40.70 -11.40
C LEU A 401 -13.64 41.73 -11.48
N PRO A 402 -13.68 42.55 -12.54
CA PRO A 402 -14.76 43.50 -12.70
C PRO A 402 -16.08 42.77 -13.02
N ALA A 403 -17.21 43.44 -12.77
CA ALA A 403 -18.53 42.82 -12.83
C ALA A 403 -18.85 42.25 -14.22
N GLU A 404 -18.43 42.94 -15.28
CA GLU A 404 -18.56 42.49 -16.66
C GLU A 404 -17.81 41.18 -16.94
N ALA A 405 -16.60 41.01 -16.37
CA ALA A 405 -15.81 39.79 -16.53
C ALA A 405 -16.45 38.60 -15.78
N LEU A 406 -17.11 38.86 -14.65
CA LEU A 406 -17.86 37.84 -13.88
C LEU A 406 -19.15 37.43 -14.60
N LEU A 407 -19.85 38.38 -15.22
CA LEU A 407 -21.02 38.10 -16.05
C LEU A 407 -20.61 37.28 -17.28
N LEU A 408 -19.53 37.70 -17.95
CA LEU A 408 -19.00 37.01 -19.11
C LEU A 408 -18.52 35.59 -18.78
N ALA A 409 -17.92 35.37 -17.61
CA ALA A 409 -17.48 34.04 -17.16
C ALA A 409 -18.60 32.99 -17.19
N ARG A 410 -19.87 33.41 -17.06
CA ARG A 410 -21.05 32.54 -17.07
C ARG A 410 -21.63 32.29 -18.47
N ALA A 411 -21.16 33.01 -19.49
CA ALA A 411 -21.63 32.86 -20.86
C ALA A 411 -21.33 31.45 -21.38
N SER A 412 -22.34 30.78 -21.94
CA SER A 412 -22.19 29.42 -22.47
C SER A 412 -21.47 29.39 -23.82
N SER A 413 -21.54 30.48 -24.59
CA SER A 413 -20.91 30.62 -25.90
C SER A 413 -20.20 31.96 -26.05
N ALA A 414 -19.04 31.97 -26.68
CA ALA A 414 -18.33 33.18 -27.08
C ALA A 414 -17.83 33.04 -28.53
N PRO A 415 -18.64 33.43 -29.54
CA PRO A 415 -18.32 33.20 -30.94
C PRO A 415 -17.09 34.01 -31.37
N GLY A 416 -16.25 33.38 -32.18
CA GLY A 416 -15.07 33.94 -32.84
C GLY A 416 -14.65 33.08 -34.03
N ASP A 417 -13.51 33.41 -34.65
CA ASP A 417 -12.92 32.72 -35.79
C ASP A 417 -11.82 31.75 -35.32
N ALA A 418 -12.09 30.43 -35.43
CA ALA A 418 -11.15 29.40 -35.03
C ALA A 418 -9.86 29.36 -35.88
N ALA A 419 -9.89 29.80 -37.14
CA ALA A 419 -8.70 29.85 -37.98
C ALA A 419 -7.76 30.98 -37.54
N ARG A 420 -8.30 32.17 -37.27
CA ARG A 420 -7.52 33.26 -36.64
C ARG A 420 -7.02 32.86 -35.25
N GLY A 421 -7.88 32.21 -34.46
CA GLY A 421 -7.52 31.68 -33.14
C GLY A 421 -6.37 30.68 -33.18
N SER A 422 -6.32 29.81 -34.20
CA SER A 422 -5.23 28.84 -34.36
C SER A 422 -3.88 29.52 -34.57
N ALA A 423 -3.83 30.60 -35.35
CA ALA A 423 -2.60 31.36 -35.54
C ALA A 423 -2.15 32.01 -34.22
N LEU A 424 -3.06 32.67 -33.50
CA LEU A 424 -2.77 33.28 -32.20
C LEU A 424 -2.29 32.25 -31.17
N PHE A 425 -2.93 31.07 -31.14
CA PHE A 425 -2.58 29.98 -30.22
C PHE A 425 -1.16 29.47 -30.47
N ALA A 426 -0.75 29.37 -31.74
CA ALA A 426 0.60 28.95 -32.12
C ALA A 426 1.68 29.85 -31.52
N PHE A 427 1.44 31.17 -31.48
CA PHE A 427 2.42 32.14 -30.94
C PHE A 427 2.37 32.27 -29.42
N GLN A 428 1.19 32.24 -28.81
CA GLN A 428 1.01 32.62 -27.40
C GLN A 428 0.83 31.43 -26.44
N CYS A 429 0.35 30.29 -26.92
CA CYS A 429 -0.17 29.23 -26.05
C CYS A 429 0.60 27.91 -26.16
N VAL A 430 1.14 27.59 -27.34
CA VAL A 430 1.80 26.30 -27.60
C VAL A 430 2.97 26.00 -26.66
N GLY A 431 3.74 27.03 -26.27
CA GLY A 431 4.88 26.85 -25.37
C GLY A 431 4.52 26.18 -24.04
N CYS A 432 3.30 26.38 -23.55
CA CYS A 432 2.83 25.80 -22.29
C CYS A 432 1.81 24.67 -22.50
N HIS A 433 0.84 24.88 -23.40
CA HIS A 433 -0.28 23.96 -23.60
C HIS A 433 -0.01 22.88 -24.66
N GLY A 434 1.08 22.97 -25.43
CA GLY A 434 1.40 22.04 -26.52
C GLY A 434 0.66 22.38 -27.81
N ALA A 435 1.15 21.87 -28.93
CA ALA A 435 0.62 22.18 -30.27
C ALA A 435 -0.80 21.64 -30.49
N GLN A 436 -1.15 20.56 -29.78
CA GLN A 436 -2.48 19.94 -29.82
C GLN A 436 -3.30 20.22 -28.55
N GLY A 437 -2.81 21.09 -27.66
CA GLY A 437 -3.44 21.33 -26.36
C GLY A 437 -3.32 20.14 -25.40
N GLU A 438 -2.33 19.28 -25.60
CA GLU A 438 -2.08 18.06 -24.84
C GLU A 438 -1.59 18.35 -23.40
N GLY A 439 -1.13 19.58 -23.13
CA GLY A 439 -0.69 20.04 -21.82
C GLY A 439 0.70 19.51 -21.44
N VAL A 440 1.74 20.24 -21.86
CA VAL A 440 3.15 19.89 -21.57
C VAL A 440 3.59 20.49 -20.23
N LEU A 441 3.43 21.81 -20.07
CA LEU A 441 3.77 22.56 -18.85
C LEU A 441 2.53 23.19 -18.20
N ALA A 442 1.37 23.08 -18.85
CA ALA A 442 0.09 23.63 -18.41
C ALA A 442 -1.03 22.59 -18.60
N PRO A 443 -2.25 22.81 -18.07
CA PRO A 443 -3.34 21.84 -18.20
C PRO A 443 -3.68 21.51 -19.66
N ALA A 444 -3.99 20.23 -19.91
CA ALA A 444 -4.45 19.77 -21.21
C ALA A 444 -5.80 20.41 -21.56
N LEU A 445 -5.81 21.25 -22.59
CA LEU A 445 -6.99 21.93 -23.10
C LEU A 445 -7.84 21.00 -23.95
N GLY A 446 -7.26 19.99 -24.59
CA GLY A 446 -8.01 18.95 -25.31
C GLY A 446 -8.73 17.95 -24.39
N ASN A 447 -8.58 18.04 -23.06
CA ASN A 447 -9.16 17.07 -22.14
C ASN A 447 -10.70 17.00 -22.26
N PRO A 448 -11.30 15.81 -22.34
CA PRO A 448 -12.72 15.66 -22.65
C PRO A 448 -13.64 16.24 -21.57
N VAL A 449 -13.26 16.15 -20.28
CA VAL A 449 -14.05 16.72 -19.18
C VAL A 449 -14.01 18.26 -19.25
N PHE A 450 -12.84 18.83 -19.52
CA PHE A 450 -12.70 20.28 -19.73
C PHE A 450 -13.53 20.75 -20.93
N GLN A 451 -13.38 20.12 -22.09
CA GLN A 451 -14.12 20.49 -23.30
C GLN A 451 -15.64 20.39 -23.11
N LYS A 452 -16.11 19.40 -22.35
CA LYS A 452 -17.55 19.20 -22.11
C LYS A 452 -18.16 20.18 -21.10
N THR A 453 -17.39 20.61 -20.08
CA THR A 453 -17.97 21.23 -18.88
C THR A 453 -17.49 22.65 -18.60
N ALA A 454 -16.33 23.05 -19.11
CA ALA A 454 -15.91 24.44 -19.08
C ALA A 454 -16.86 25.25 -19.97
N THR A 455 -17.32 26.40 -19.50
CA THR A 455 -18.09 27.36 -20.31
C THR A 455 -17.14 28.22 -21.14
N ASP A 456 -17.59 28.70 -22.30
CA ASP A 456 -16.78 29.62 -23.12
C ASP A 456 -16.40 30.88 -22.34
N GLY A 457 -17.33 31.39 -21.53
CA GLY A 457 -17.09 32.49 -20.61
C GLY A 457 -15.89 32.26 -19.69
N PHE A 458 -15.89 31.16 -18.94
CA PHE A 458 -14.76 30.75 -18.10
C PHE A 458 -13.42 30.73 -18.86
N ILE A 459 -13.39 30.18 -20.07
CA ILE A 459 -12.18 30.12 -20.90
C ILE A 459 -11.75 31.55 -21.31
N LEU A 460 -12.70 32.35 -21.79
CA LEU A 460 -12.48 33.73 -22.20
C LEU A 460 -11.91 34.56 -21.05
N THR A 461 -12.57 34.56 -19.89
CA THR A 461 -12.13 35.32 -18.70
C THR A 461 -10.75 34.86 -18.23
N THR A 462 -10.46 33.56 -18.33
CA THR A 462 -9.12 33.00 -18.02
C THR A 462 -8.06 33.49 -18.98
N ILE A 463 -8.32 33.54 -20.29
CA ILE A 463 -7.35 34.06 -21.28
C ILE A 463 -7.18 35.57 -21.13
N ALA A 464 -8.27 36.31 -20.91
CA ALA A 464 -8.24 37.76 -20.81
C ALA A 464 -7.44 38.23 -19.58
N HIS A 465 -7.77 37.71 -18.39
CA HIS A 465 -7.25 38.21 -17.12
C HIS A 465 -6.20 37.31 -16.47
N GLY A 466 -5.96 36.11 -17.03
CA GLY A 466 -5.04 35.14 -16.47
C GLY A 466 -5.55 34.54 -15.18
N ARG A 467 -4.69 33.78 -14.51
CA ARG A 467 -4.93 33.20 -13.19
C ARG A 467 -3.85 33.68 -12.25
N ARG A 468 -4.23 34.56 -11.32
CA ARG A 468 -3.33 35.11 -10.30
C ARG A 468 -2.61 33.98 -9.55
N ASP A 469 -1.35 34.21 -9.20
CA ASP A 469 -0.48 33.27 -8.49
C ASP A 469 -0.27 31.95 -9.24
N THR A 470 -0.38 32.00 -10.57
CA THR A 470 -0.04 30.90 -11.48
C THR A 470 0.74 31.42 -12.68
N ALA A 471 1.33 30.50 -13.46
CA ALA A 471 2.03 30.81 -14.70
C ALA A 471 1.12 31.14 -15.90
N MET A 472 -0.21 31.25 -15.71
CA MET A 472 -1.15 31.64 -16.78
C MET A 472 -1.40 33.15 -16.71
N PRO A 473 -0.73 33.99 -17.53
CA PRO A 473 -0.91 35.44 -17.52
C PRO A 473 -2.24 35.84 -18.18
N GLY A 474 -2.62 37.10 -17.98
CA GLY A 474 -3.69 37.73 -18.75
C GLY A 474 -3.16 38.25 -20.08
N PHE A 475 -3.83 37.91 -21.17
CA PHE A 475 -3.43 38.27 -22.53
C PHE A 475 -4.20 39.46 -23.10
N LEU A 476 -5.33 39.86 -22.49
CA LEU A 476 -6.07 41.06 -22.89
C LEU A 476 -5.28 42.30 -22.45
N ALA A 477 -4.61 42.94 -23.40
CA ALA A 477 -3.81 44.13 -23.14
C ALA A 477 -3.66 44.99 -24.41
N PRO A 478 -4.76 45.43 -25.04
CA PRO A 478 -4.71 46.14 -26.32
C PRO A 478 -3.84 47.40 -26.25
N ASP A 479 -3.89 48.12 -25.14
CA ASP A 479 -3.11 49.36 -24.93
C ASP A 479 -1.61 49.13 -24.76
N ARG A 480 -1.17 47.86 -24.64
CA ARG A 480 0.23 47.47 -24.49
C ARG A 480 0.71 46.54 -25.61
N GLY A 481 -0.02 46.51 -26.74
CA GLY A 481 0.29 45.64 -27.88
C GLY A 481 -0.01 44.16 -27.64
N GLY A 482 -0.81 43.84 -26.62
CA GLY A 482 -1.36 42.51 -26.37
C GLY A 482 -2.64 42.25 -27.18
N LEU A 483 -3.37 41.19 -26.81
CA LEU A 483 -4.58 40.79 -27.53
C LEU A 483 -5.74 41.75 -27.29
N GLY A 484 -6.58 41.95 -28.31
CA GLY A 484 -7.88 42.59 -28.18
C GLY A 484 -9.00 41.59 -27.82
N GLU A 485 -10.20 42.09 -27.55
CA GLU A 485 -11.34 41.23 -27.18
C GLU A 485 -11.71 40.22 -28.27
N ALA A 486 -11.65 40.62 -29.55
CA ALA A 486 -11.93 39.74 -30.68
C ALA A 486 -10.91 38.58 -30.75
N ASP A 487 -9.63 38.88 -30.54
CA ASP A 487 -8.55 37.89 -30.55
C ASP A 487 -8.74 36.85 -29.43
N VAL A 488 -9.20 37.27 -28.26
CA VAL A 488 -9.52 36.36 -27.16
C VAL A 488 -10.69 35.44 -27.54
N ARG A 489 -11.74 35.94 -28.20
CA ARG A 489 -12.87 35.10 -28.66
C ARG A 489 -12.46 34.10 -29.75
N ASP A 490 -11.57 34.53 -30.66
CA ASP A 490 -10.99 33.67 -31.67
C ASP A 490 -10.19 32.53 -31.04
N LEU A 491 -9.36 32.83 -30.02
CA LEU A 491 -8.65 31.83 -29.22
C LEU A 491 -9.61 30.83 -28.56
N VAL A 492 -10.71 31.29 -27.94
CA VAL A 492 -11.72 30.38 -27.37
C VAL A 492 -12.27 29.45 -28.44
N SER A 493 -12.62 29.99 -29.61
CA SER A 493 -13.15 29.21 -30.74
C SER A 493 -12.15 28.16 -31.21
N HIS A 494 -10.85 28.48 -31.27
CA HIS A 494 -9.81 27.49 -31.55
C HIS A 494 -9.63 26.45 -30.44
N VAL A 495 -9.64 26.85 -29.16
CA VAL A 495 -9.54 25.92 -28.02
C VAL A 495 -10.64 24.86 -28.07
N ARG A 496 -11.84 25.19 -28.56
CA ARG A 496 -12.94 24.24 -28.77
C ARG A 496 -12.73 23.23 -29.89
N THR A 497 -11.78 23.48 -30.78
CA THR A 497 -11.39 22.52 -31.84
C THR A 497 -10.38 21.48 -31.35
N LEU A 498 -9.72 21.73 -30.21
CA LEU A 498 -8.71 20.85 -29.65
C LEU A 498 -9.33 19.53 -29.18
N LYS A 499 -8.64 18.43 -29.48
CA LYS A 499 -9.10 17.06 -29.18
C LYS A 499 -8.26 16.44 -28.07
N PRO A 500 -8.77 15.41 -27.36
CA PRO A 500 -7.97 14.66 -26.41
C PRO A 500 -6.74 14.07 -27.11
N ALA A 501 -5.57 14.22 -26.49
CA ALA A 501 -4.38 13.50 -26.94
C ALA A 501 -4.66 11.99 -26.91
N ALA A 502 -4.23 11.27 -27.96
CA ALA A 502 -4.39 9.83 -28.01
C ALA A 502 -3.73 9.17 -26.79
N PRO A 503 -4.38 8.15 -26.17
CA PRO A 503 -3.79 7.46 -25.03
C PRO A 503 -2.49 6.76 -25.46
N GLY A 504 -1.33 7.30 -25.06
CA GLY A 504 0.00 6.74 -25.35
C GLY A 504 1.13 7.76 -25.57
N GLY A 505 0.83 9.02 -25.88
CA GLY A 505 1.87 10.00 -26.27
C GLY A 505 2.87 10.40 -25.18
N ALA A 506 2.48 10.34 -23.90
CA ALA A 506 3.34 10.77 -22.79
C ALA A 506 4.36 9.71 -22.34
N GLN A 507 4.19 8.44 -22.70
CA GLN A 507 5.14 7.37 -22.35
C GLN A 507 6.23 7.19 -23.43
N ALA A 508 5.95 7.54 -24.69
CA ALA A 508 6.87 7.31 -25.80
C ALA A 508 8.08 8.28 -25.83
N THR A 509 7.90 9.53 -25.38
CA THR A 509 8.98 10.54 -25.43
C THR A 509 10.06 10.36 -24.35
N LEU A 510 9.76 9.63 -23.26
CA LEU A 510 10.76 9.32 -22.22
C LEU A 510 11.63 8.11 -22.55
N ALA A 511 11.16 7.19 -23.42
CA ALA A 511 11.95 6.03 -23.85
C ALA A 511 13.02 6.40 -24.89
N GLN A 512 12.84 7.50 -25.64
CA GLN A 512 13.81 7.92 -26.66
C GLN A 512 14.93 8.82 -26.11
N ALA A 513 14.76 9.43 -24.94
CA ALA A 513 15.79 10.26 -24.31
C ALA A 513 16.82 9.46 -23.49
N SER A 514 16.54 8.20 -23.17
CA SER A 514 17.42 7.32 -22.39
C SER A 514 18.22 6.30 -23.23
N GLY A 515 18.01 6.27 -24.56
CA GLY A 515 18.61 5.28 -25.47
C GLY A 515 19.82 5.72 -26.28
N GLY A 516 20.40 6.91 -26.02
CA GLY A 516 21.38 7.51 -26.93
C GLY A 516 22.67 7.97 -26.26
N GLN A 517 23.51 7.05 -25.76
CA GLN A 517 24.95 7.28 -25.61
C GLN A 517 25.67 5.95 -25.35
N GLY A 518 26.46 5.48 -26.32
CA GLY A 518 27.33 4.32 -26.13
C GLY A 518 27.72 3.56 -27.39
N SER A 519 28.17 4.24 -28.45
CA SER A 519 28.97 3.54 -29.48
C SER A 519 29.83 4.52 -30.27
N LYS A 520 31.16 4.45 -30.05
CA LYS A 520 32.25 4.42 -31.06
C LYS A 520 33.59 4.88 -30.47
N PRO A 521 34.70 4.46 -31.07
CA PRO A 521 35.12 3.10 -31.41
C PRO A 521 36.09 2.52 -30.36
#